data_AF-A0A511XR52-F1
#
_entry.id   AF-A0A511XR52-F1
#
_cell.length_a   1.000
_cell.length_b   1.000
_cell.length_c   1.000
_cell.angle_alpha   90.00
_cell.angle_beta   90.00
_cell.angle_gamma   90.00
#
_symmetry.space_group_name_H-M   'P 1'
#
loop_
_entity.id
_entity.type
_entity.pdbx_description
1 polymer ?
#
loop_
_entity_poly.entity_id
_entity_poly.type
_entity_poly.pdbx_seq_one_letter_code
_entity_poly.pdbx_strand_id
1 'polypeptide(L)'
;MLGNILARHDDADGGWLTIGDAVGDLFLRLLDPSALQRPAVLLPLDAAGELRLDVALRFFRHLRGSRVALLPRALQLTPLQRARQIQLLIAFDIQEIGGGPREVAIAAGRSWQAILPSIEWKNTAARRFADRLIQDAENRVNGGYLDFLHGK
;
A
#
# COMPACT_ATOMS: atom_id res chain seq x y z
N MET A 1 4.18 -20.34 19.79
CA MET A 1 2.90 -19.59 19.79
C MET A 1 2.94 -18.63 18.62
N LEU A 2 1.86 -18.48 17.85
CA LEU A 2 1.86 -17.73 16.58
C LEU A 2 2.03 -16.21 16.73
N GLY A 3 2.05 -15.69 17.96
CA GLY A 3 2.08 -14.25 18.24
C GLY A 3 0.70 -13.71 18.60
N ASN A 4 0.53 -12.39 18.52
CA ASN A 4 -0.73 -11.72 18.80
C ASN A 4 -1.65 -11.83 17.56
N ILE A 5 -2.73 -12.59 17.67
CA ILE A 5 -3.73 -12.72 16.59
C ILE A 5 -4.65 -11.51 16.66
N LEU A 6 -4.65 -10.69 15.61
CA LEU A 6 -5.48 -9.49 15.50
C LEU A 6 -6.86 -9.81 14.95
N ALA A 7 -6.92 -10.71 13.97
CA ALA A 7 -8.16 -11.12 13.34
C ALA A 7 -8.07 -12.57 12.86
N ARG A 8 -9.22 -13.23 12.84
CA ARG A 8 -9.43 -14.53 12.20
C ARG A 8 -10.72 -14.47 11.41
N HIS A 9 -10.66 -14.92 10.16
CA HIS A 9 -11.80 -15.04 9.28
C HIS A 9 -11.82 -16.45 8.71
N ASP A 10 -12.86 -17.22 8.98
CA ASP A 10 -13.04 -18.54 8.38
C ASP A 10 -14.19 -18.43 7.36
N ASP A 11 -13.93 -18.77 6.10
CA ASP A 11 -14.90 -18.82 5.02
C ASP A 11 -14.94 -20.20 4.35
N ALA A 12 -15.74 -20.34 3.28
CA ALA A 12 -15.82 -21.59 2.53
C ALA A 12 -14.52 -21.95 1.78
N ASP A 13 -13.68 -20.96 1.50
CA ASP A 13 -12.37 -21.11 0.83
C ASP A 13 -11.23 -21.36 1.84
N GLY A 14 -11.47 -21.20 3.15
CA GLY A 14 -10.57 -21.59 4.23
C GLY A 14 -10.44 -20.56 5.35
N GLY A 15 -9.46 -20.79 6.23
CA GLY A 15 -9.18 -19.89 7.34
C GLY A 15 -8.14 -18.85 6.96
N TRP A 16 -8.37 -17.60 7.36
CA TRP A 16 -7.43 -16.49 7.26
C TRP A 16 -7.12 -15.95 8.64
N LEU A 17 -5.84 -15.65 8.86
CA LEU A 17 -5.34 -15.09 10.10
C LEU A 17 -4.55 -13.82 9.81
N THR A 18 -4.76 -12.80 10.65
CA THR A 18 -3.91 -11.62 10.73
C THR A 18 -3.15 -11.66 12.05
N ILE A 19 -1.82 -11.67 11.96
CA ILE A 19 -0.91 -11.66 13.11
C ILE A 19 -0.26 -10.29 13.17
N GLY A 20 -0.34 -9.65 14.35
CA GLY A 20 0.31 -8.38 14.58
C GLY A 20 1.83 -8.53 14.61
N ASP A 21 2.52 -7.73 13.81
CA ASP A 21 3.98 -7.65 13.82
C ASP A 21 4.44 -6.19 13.83
N ALA A 22 5.58 -5.91 14.47
CA ALA A 22 6.01 -4.54 14.82
C ALA A 22 6.20 -3.60 13.62
N VAL A 23 6.34 -4.15 12.40
CA VAL A 23 6.59 -3.39 11.16
C VAL A 23 5.41 -3.46 10.18
N GLY A 24 4.36 -4.22 10.52
CA GLY A 24 3.17 -4.38 9.70
C GLY A 24 2.65 -5.80 9.75
N ASP A 25 1.34 -5.97 9.70
CA ASP A 25 0.73 -7.26 10.00
C ASP A 25 1.09 -8.35 8.99
N LEU A 26 1.08 -9.60 9.46
CA LEU A 26 1.25 -10.80 8.64
C LEU A 26 -0.13 -11.40 8.35
N PHE A 27 -0.42 -11.57 7.06
CA PHE A 27 -1.65 -12.20 6.59
C PHE A 27 -1.34 -13.62 6.13
N LEU A 28 -1.99 -14.60 6.76
CA LEU A 28 -1.77 -16.02 6.51
C LEU A 28 -3.07 -16.69 6.13
N ARG A 29 -3.01 -17.58 5.14
CA ARG A 29 -4.06 -18.56 4.88
C ARG A 29 -3.73 -19.86 5.60
N LEU A 30 -4.64 -20.34 6.42
CA LEU A 30 -4.60 -21.66 7.03
C LEU A 30 -5.14 -22.68 6.03
N LEU A 31 -4.29 -23.62 5.64
CA LEU A 31 -4.67 -24.77 4.83
C LEU A 31 -5.21 -25.93 5.68
N ASP A 32 -4.77 -26.02 6.93
CA ASP A 32 -5.15 -27.06 7.88
C ASP A 32 -5.25 -26.45 9.30
N PRO A 33 -6.32 -26.71 10.07
CA PRO A 33 -6.45 -26.23 11.44
C PRO A 33 -5.29 -26.65 12.38
N SER A 34 -4.66 -27.80 12.13
CA SER A 34 -3.53 -28.31 12.90
C SER A 34 -2.24 -27.49 12.71
N ALA A 35 -2.17 -26.66 11.65
CA ALA A 35 -1.03 -25.80 11.37
C ALA A 35 -0.76 -24.78 12.49
N LEU A 36 -1.73 -24.52 13.37
CA LEU A 36 -1.55 -23.66 14.55
C LEU A 36 -0.51 -24.19 15.54
N GLN A 37 -0.35 -25.52 15.62
CA GLN A 37 0.58 -26.16 16.57
C GLN A 37 1.99 -26.28 15.99
N ARG A 38 2.09 -26.61 14.70
CA ARG A 38 3.36 -26.78 14.00
C ARG A 38 3.26 -26.24 12.56
N PRO A 39 3.39 -24.91 12.37
CA PRO A 39 3.15 -24.31 11.08
C PRO A 39 4.22 -24.72 10.06
N ALA A 40 3.76 -25.05 8.85
CA ALA A 40 4.58 -25.16 7.65
C ALA A 40 4.06 -24.15 6.64
N VAL A 41 4.97 -23.52 5.89
CA VAL A 41 4.61 -22.51 4.88
C VAL A 41 4.75 -23.13 3.50
N LEU A 42 3.67 -23.13 2.74
CA LEU A 42 3.66 -23.54 1.33
C LEU A 42 3.81 -22.29 0.44
N LEU A 43 4.86 -22.29 -0.38
CA LEU A 43 5.17 -21.18 -1.27
C LEU A 43 5.05 -21.62 -2.73
N PRO A 44 4.11 -21.04 -3.50
CA PRO A 44 4.06 -21.24 -4.94
C PRO A 44 5.32 -20.71 -5.63
N LEU A 45 5.78 -21.43 -6.65
CA LEU A 45 6.88 -21.02 -7.52
C LEU A 45 6.33 -20.16 -8.66
N ASP A 46 5.96 -18.93 -8.34
CA ASP A 46 5.42 -17.95 -9.28
C ASP A 46 6.33 -16.71 -9.38
N ALA A 47 5.89 -15.72 -10.17
CA ALA A 47 6.63 -14.47 -10.35
C ALA A 47 6.84 -13.67 -9.05
N ALA A 48 6.10 -13.98 -7.98
CA ALA A 48 6.24 -13.38 -6.66
C ALA A 48 6.98 -14.28 -5.66
N GLY A 49 7.59 -15.38 -6.12
CA GLY A 49 8.22 -16.40 -5.26
C GLY A 49 9.26 -15.84 -4.30
N GLU A 50 10.15 -14.96 -4.76
CA GLU A 50 11.17 -14.31 -3.90
C GLU A 50 10.54 -13.44 -2.82
N LEU A 51 9.55 -12.61 -3.18
CA LEU A 51 8.81 -11.78 -2.22
C LEU A 51 8.09 -12.64 -1.18
N ARG A 52 7.46 -13.74 -1.62
CA ARG A 52 6.77 -14.67 -0.73
C ARG A 52 7.75 -15.39 0.21
N LEU A 53 8.94 -15.72 -0.28
CA LEU A 53 10.02 -16.28 0.55
C LEU A 53 10.49 -15.29 1.61
N ASP A 54 10.69 -14.02 1.26
CA ASP A 54 11.05 -12.96 2.22
C ASP A 54 9.98 -12.81 3.32
N VAL A 55 8.69 -12.81 2.95
CA VAL A 55 7.58 -12.77 3.91
C VAL A 55 7.53 -14.04 4.78
N ALA A 56 7.80 -15.22 4.22
CA ALA A 56 7.86 -16.47 4.99
C ALA A 56 9.03 -16.48 5.98
N LEU A 57 10.21 -16.00 5.58
CA LEU A 57 11.36 -15.84 6.46
C LEU A 57 11.07 -14.84 7.59
N ARG A 58 10.34 -13.77 7.29
CA ARG A 58 9.84 -12.83 8.29
C ARG A 58 8.90 -13.51 9.28
N PHE A 59 7.93 -14.29 8.81
CA PHE A 59 7.05 -15.07 9.69
C PHE A 59 7.85 -16.06 10.57
N PHE A 60 8.82 -16.78 10.00
CA PHE A 60 9.68 -17.68 10.76
C PHE A 60 10.46 -16.93 11.87
N ARG A 61 11.00 -15.74 11.57
CA ARG A 61 11.68 -14.88 12.56
C ARG A 61 10.71 -14.43 13.67
N HIS A 62 9.50 -14.02 13.30
CA HIS A 62 8.43 -13.66 14.24
C HIS A 62 8.13 -14.82 15.21
N LEU A 63 7.96 -16.05 14.72
CA LEU A 63 7.73 -17.23 15.55
C LEU A 63 8.86 -17.55 16.52
N ARG A 64 10.10 -17.19 16.18
CA ARG A 64 11.27 -17.33 17.07
C ARG A 64 11.43 -16.18 18.06
N GLY A 65 10.51 -15.22 18.09
CA GLY A 65 10.62 -14.01 18.90
C GLY A 65 11.73 -13.07 18.45
N SER A 66 12.23 -13.22 17.22
CA SER A 66 13.25 -12.33 16.67
C SER A 66 12.60 -11.01 16.26
N ARG A 67 13.24 -9.89 16.61
CA ARG A 67 12.78 -8.58 16.17
C ARG A 67 12.97 -8.45 14.66
N VAL A 68 11.86 -8.40 13.93
CA VAL A 68 11.89 -8.03 12.51
C VAL A 68 11.89 -6.51 12.46
N ALA A 69 12.95 -5.90 11.92
CA ALA A 69 13.11 -4.45 11.95
C ALA A 69 12.46 -3.74 10.75
N LEU A 70 12.34 -4.42 9.60
CA LEU A 70 11.88 -3.82 8.35
C LEU A 70 11.03 -4.82 7.54
N LEU A 71 10.12 -4.31 6.71
CA LEU A 71 9.43 -5.08 5.68
C LEU A 71 10.44 -5.62 4.64
N PRO A 72 10.09 -6.65 3.85
CA PRO A 72 10.83 -7.00 2.65
C PRO A 72 11.10 -5.76 1.79
N ARG A 73 12.29 -5.65 1.19
CA ARG A 73 12.70 -4.43 0.47
C ARG A 73 11.73 -4.04 -0.63
N ALA A 74 11.17 -5.02 -1.34
CA ALA A 74 10.17 -4.79 -2.38
C ALA A 74 8.87 -4.15 -1.85
N LEU A 75 8.53 -4.36 -0.57
CA LEU A 75 7.36 -3.75 0.08
C LEU A 75 7.67 -2.41 0.77
N GLN A 76 8.94 -2.00 0.80
CA GLN A 76 9.33 -0.73 1.40
C GLN A 76 9.17 0.41 0.41
N LEU A 77 8.31 1.37 0.75
CA LEU A 77 8.24 2.64 0.03
C LEU A 77 9.39 3.56 0.44
N THR A 78 10.13 4.07 -0.55
CA THR A 78 11.08 5.18 -0.35
C THR A 78 10.32 6.43 0.14
N PRO A 79 11.00 7.38 0.81
CA PRO A 79 10.37 8.64 1.22
C PRO A 79 9.69 9.39 0.07
N LEU A 80 10.30 9.37 -1.13
CA LEU A 80 9.74 10.00 -2.33
C LEU A 80 8.49 9.28 -2.82
N GLN A 81 8.50 7.95 -2.89
CA GLN A 81 7.32 7.17 -3.26
C GLN A 81 6.18 7.39 -2.26
N ARG A 82 6.47 7.38 -0.95
CA ARG A 82 5.47 7.64 0.09
C ARG A 82 4.86 9.03 -0.05
N ALA A 83 5.68 10.07 -0.24
CA ALA A 83 5.20 11.42 -0.47
C ALA A 83 4.31 11.51 -1.73
N ARG A 84 4.67 10.82 -2.81
CA ARG A 84 3.84 10.74 -4.01
C ARG A 84 2.50 10.06 -3.74
N GLN A 85 2.46 8.97 -2.97
CA GLN A 85 1.19 8.30 -2.62
C GLN A 85 0.28 9.21 -1.80
N ILE A 86 0.85 9.94 -0.84
CA ILE A 86 0.09 10.93 -0.05
C ILE A 86 -0.52 12.00 -0.96
N GLN A 87 0.24 12.50 -1.95
CA GLN A 87 -0.30 13.47 -2.92
C GLN A 87 -1.43 12.90 -3.77
N LEU A 88 -1.36 11.63 -4.17
CA LEU A 88 -2.43 10.96 -4.92
C LEU A 88 -3.70 10.84 -4.08
N LEU A 89 -3.58 10.41 -2.81
CA LEU A 89 -4.71 10.32 -1.90
C LEU A 89 -5.36 11.71 -1.67
N ILE A 90 -4.56 12.74 -1.41
CA ILE A 90 -5.08 14.10 -1.25
C ILE A 90 -5.78 14.59 -2.52
N ALA A 91 -5.22 14.31 -3.71
CA ALA A 91 -5.85 14.69 -4.97
C ALA A 91 -7.19 13.98 -5.20
N PHE A 92 -7.27 12.69 -4.82
CA PHE A 92 -8.51 11.92 -4.86
C PHE A 92 -9.56 12.50 -3.90
N ASP A 93 -9.19 12.76 -2.65
CA ASP A 93 -10.10 13.34 -1.64
C ASP A 93 -10.65 14.71 -2.09
N ILE A 94 -9.83 15.53 -2.74
CA ILE A 94 -10.26 16.81 -3.32
C ILE A 94 -11.27 16.59 -4.45
N GLN A 95 -11.08 15.61 -5.32
CA GLN A 95 -12.06 15.29 -6.38
C GLN A 95 -13.38 14.78 -5.79
N GLU A 96 -13.33 13.92 -4.78
CA GLU A 96 -14.54 13.36 -4.13
C GLU A 96 -15.43 14.45 -3.53
N ILE A 97 -14.86 15.55 -3.04
CA ILE A 97 -15.62 16.71 -2.53
C ILE A 97 -15.96 17.74 -3.62
N GLY A 98 -15.74 17.43 -4.89
CA GLY A 98 -16.04 18.29 -6.05
C GLY A 98 -15.01 19.39 -6.33
N GLY A 99 -13.82 19.30 -5.73
CA GLY A 99 -12.71 20.22 -6.00
C GLY A 99 -12.09 20.01 -7.38
N GLY A 100 -11.39 21.01 -7.90
CA GLY A 100 -10.82 21.00 -9.23
C GLY A 100 -9.29 20.90 -9.26
N PRO A 101 -8.69 20.97 -10.47
CA PRO A 101 -7.24 20.97 -10.64
C PRO A 101 -6.51 22.11 -9.93
N ARG A 102 -7.20 23.21 -9.62
CA ARG A 102 -6.61 24.37 -8.94
C ARG A 102 -6.37 24.07 -7.46
N GLU A 103 -7.35 23.49 -6.79
CA GLU A 103 -7.27 23.05 -5.40
C GLU A 103 -6.19 21.97 -5.25
N VAL A 104 -6.15 21.01 -6.18
CA VAL A 104 -5.11 19.97 -6.23
C VAL A 104 -3.71 20.57 -6.39
N ALA A 105 -3.53 21.57 -7.26
CA ALA A 105 -2.24 22.24 -7.41
C ALA A 105 -1.81 22.98 -6.14
N ILE A 106 -2.74 23.63 -5.42
CA ILE A 106 -2.47 24.29 -4.14
C ILE A 106 -2.02 23.25 -3.11
N ALA A 107 -2.77 22.15 -2.97
CA ALA A 107 -2.46 21.07 -2.02
C ALA A 107 -1.12 20.38 -2.33
N ALA A 108 -0.75 20.29 -3.60
CA ALA A 108 0.55 19.77 -4.04
C ALA A 108 1.71 20.79 -3.92
N GLY A 109 1.51 21.93 -3.26
CA GLY A 109 2.54 22.94 -3.03
C GLY A 109 2.88 23.82 -4.24
N ARG A 110 2.00 23.87 -5.25
CA ARG A 110 2.16 24.70 -6.46
C ARG A 110 1.23 25.93 -6.46
N SER A 111 0.98 26.48 -5.27
CA SER A 111 0.02 27.56 -5.03
C SER A 111 0.28 28.83 -5.83
N TRP A 112 1.55 29.19 -6.08
CA TRP A 112 1.90 30.44 -6.75
C TRP A 112 1.36 30.55 -8.20
N GLN A 113 1.22 29.42 -8.92
CA GLN A 113 0.58 29.40 -10.25
C GLN A 113 -0.93 29.28 -10.16
N ALA A 114 -1.45 28.69 -9.07
CA ALA A 114 -2.87 28.45 -8.88
C ALA A 114 -3.66 29.73 -8.60
N ILE A 115 -3.01 30.78 -8.06
CA ILE A 115 -3.62 32.09 -7.82
C ILE A 115 -3.75 32.95 -9.08
N LEU A 116 -3.17 32.53 -10.21
CA LEU A 116 -3.22 33.30 -11.45
C LEU A 116 -4.66 33.41 -11.99
N PRO A 117 -4.98 34.48 -12.74
CA PRO A 117 -6.26 34.61 -13.42
C PRO A 117 -6.56 33.38 -14.30
N SER A 118 -7.85 33.08 -14.49
CA SER A 118 -8.29 31.87 -15.20
C SER A 118 -7.68 31.72 -16.60
N ILE A 119 -7.43 32.82 -17.31
CA ILE A 119 -6.82 32.81 -18.66
C ILE A 119 -5.37 32.34 -18.62
N GLU A 120 -4.59 32.79 -17.63
CA GLU A 120 -3.18 32.42 -17.46
C GLU A 120 -3.06 31.01 -16.87
N TRP A 121 -3.89 30.70 -15.87
CA TRP A 121 -3.95 29.40 -15.20
C TRP A 121 -4.03 28.23 -16.17
N LYS A 122 -4.86 28.34 -17.22
CA LYS A 122 -5.12 27.29 -18.22
C LYS A 122 -3.84 26.76 -18.89
N ASN A 123 -2.80 27.57 -19.00
CA ASN A 123 -1.57 27.20 -19.69
C ASN A 123 -0.38 26.96 -18.75
N THR A 124 -0.61 26.93 -17.44
CA THR A 124 0.46 26.74 -16.44
C THR A 124 0.94 25.29 -16.35
N ALA A 125 2.19 25.12 -15.90
CA ALA A 125 2.74 23.81 -15.58
C ALA A 125 2.06 23.18 -14.35
N ALA A 126 1.63 23.99 -13.37
CA ALA A 126 0.88 23.53 -12.21
C ALA A 126 -0.46 22.91 -12.58
N ARG A 127 -1.21 23.50 -13.53
CA ARG A 127 -2.43 22.89 -14.03
C ARG A 127 -2.18 21.52 -14.64
N ARG A 128 -1.25 21.42 -15.60
CA ARG A 128 -0.91 20.13 -16.25
C ARG A 128 -0.42 19.09 -15.25
N PHE A 129 0.28 19.52 -14.21
CA PHE A 129 0.70 18.64 -13.12
C PHE A 129 -0.49 18.15 -12.29
N ALA A 130 -1.43 19.03 -11.94
CA ALA A 130 -2.63 18.66 -11.20
C ALA A 130 -3.55 17.74 -12.00
N ASP A 131 -3.77 18.01 -13.29
CA ASP A 131 -4.56 17.15 -14.18
C ASP A 131 -3.98 15.73 -14.22
N ARG A 132 -2.65 15.60 -14.34
CA ARG A 132 -1.98 14.28 -14.27
C ARG A 132 -2.09 13.64 -12.90
N LEU A 133 -1.96 14.42 -11.82
CA LEU A 133 -2.06 13.90 -10.46
C LEU A 133 -3.47 13.36 -10.17
N ILE A 134 -4.51 14.03 -10.67
CA ILE A 134 -5.90 13.57 -10.59
C ILE A 134 -6.06 12.24 -11.32
N GLN A 135 -5.60 12.16 -12.58
CA GLN A 135 -5.71 10.92 -13.35
C GLN A 135 -4.95 9.75 -12.70
N ASP A 136 -3.73 10.02 -12.19
CA ASP A 136 -2.94 9.03 -11.47
C ASP A 136 -3.63 8.60 -10.16
N ALA A 137 -4.34 9.51 -9.49
CA ALA A 137 -5.02 9.24 -8.23
C ALA A 137 -6.23 8.33 -8.43
N GLU A 138 -7.04 8.60 -9.46
CA GLU A 138 -8.13 7.70 -9.88
C GLU A 138 -7.59 6.30 -10.20
N ASN A 139 -6.54 6.21 -11.01
CA ASN A 139 -5.91 4.93 -11.35
C ASN A 139 -5.38 4.21 -10.10
N ARG A 140 -4.83 4.95 -9.13
CA ARG A 140 -4.30 4.38 -7.90
C ARG A 140 -5.41 3.78 -7.04
N VAL A 141 -6.54 4.47 -6.86
CA VAL A 141 -7.67 3.98 -6.06
C VAL A 141 -8.44 2.87 -6.79
N ASN A 142 -8.55 2.94 -8.11
CA ASN A 142 -9.22 1.93 -8.95
C ASN A 142 -8.33 0.70 -9.24
N GLY A 143 -7.70 0.15 -8.20
CA GLY A 143 -6.95 -1.11 -8.27
C GLY A 143 -5.44 -0.96 -8.45
N GLY A 144 -4.93 0.22 -8.83
CA GLY A 144 -3.48 0.47 -8.90
C GLY A 144 -2.76 0.35 -7.56
N TYR A 145 -3.48 0.37 -6.42
CA TYR A 145 -2.89 0.11 -5.10
C TYR A 145 -2.45 -1.36 -4.92
N LEU A 146 -3.00 -2.30 -5.71
CA LEU A 146 -2.64 -3.72 -5.63
C LEU A 146 -1.18 -3.99 -6.03
N ASP A 147 -0.57 -3.10 -6.80
CA ASP A 147 0.84 -3.16 -7.17
C ASP A 147 1.76 -3.18 -5.92
N PHE A 148 1.36 -2.53 -4.82
CA PHE A 148 2.14 -2.57 -3.57
C PHE A 148 2.20 -3.96 -2.95
N LEU A 149 1.19 -4.80 -3.18
CA LEU A 149 1.19 -6.18 -2.70
C LEU A 149 2.19 -7.05 -3.47
N HIS A 150 2.58 -6.60 -4.67
CA HIS A 150 3.55 -7.25 -5.54
C HIS A 150 4.92 -6.55 -5.52
N GLY A 151 5.09 -5.54 -4.66
CA GLY A 151 6.32 -4.77 -4.54
C GLY A 151 6.65 -3.89 -5.75
N LYS A 152 5.61 -3.37 -6.41
CA LYS A 152 5.70 -2.48 -7.58
C LYS A 152 5.29 -1.04 -7.24
#